data_AF-A0A2E8L6Y8-F1
#
_entry.id   AF-A0A2E8L6Y8-F1
#
_cell.length_a   1.000
_cell.length_b   1.000
_cell.length_c   1.000
_cell.angle_alpha   90.00
_cell.angle_beta   90.00
_cell.angle_gamma   90.00
#
_symmetry.space_group_name_H-M   'P 1'
#
loop_
_entity.id
_entity.type
_entity.pdbx_description
1 polymer ?
#
loop_
_entity_poly.entity_id
_entity_poly.type
_entity_poly.pdbx_seq_one_letter_code
_entity_poly.pdbx_strand_id
1 'polypeptide(L)'
;MSVFGKDEVAMRKYASSMPLPEFSDTPFSETKPMDQCKVAIVTTAALHRMGTPGFEIGDTDFHYETLPRDVRDLMLGHHSVNFDRGGFAADLNVVYPIDRLEEMAAGGVIGDVADNHYAFAGNQSTTVSEIRLDSGPHCAKQMLAEEVDIVVITGTCPLCPRTVCTLAHVFERAGLATVVITRARDVAERMRVPRALHTIFPPGLPLGKPRDKKFQIAVLKAAFELLGEREGPAIREYPVHIYAEDGEPVACALPPQMDPTLHPAVDEAQALRPAYDRALARSKRSSIGMQISVEEVPDALDKFAKIASGEPWDSVGFPTERALEVMYGTVHDIRTYYEELACELADTPIGPWATEEWFYDQTKAGQTILEARRAMRNAKVDNSLWFGLATAGRE
;
A
#
# COMPACT_ATOMS: atom_id res chain seq x y z
N MET A 1 -19.47 1.73 12.82
CA MET A 1 -19.49 1.09 11.49
C MET A 1 -18.34 0.09 11.43
N SER A 2 -18.38 -0.95 10.58
CA SER A 2 -17.22 -1.82 10.36
C SER A 2 -16.14 -1.04 9.60
N VAL A 3 -14.86 -1.31 9.89
CA VAL A 3 -13.73 -0.73 9.16
C VAL A 3 -13.70 -1.35 7.76
N PHE A 4 -13.76 -0.53 6.70
CA PHE A 4 -13.98 -1.01 5.32
C PHE A 4 -12.97 -2.08 4.89
N GLY A 5 -11.68 -1.87 5.15
CA GLY A 5 -10.62 -2.83 4.79
C GLY A 5 -10.60 -4.11 5.63
N LYS A 6 -11.45 -4.21 6.66
CA LYS A 6 -11.66 -5.39 7.51
C LYS A 6 -13.01 -6.08 7.23
N ASP A 7 -13.88 -5.44 6.45
CA ASP A 7 -15.23 -5.95 6.14
C ASP A 7 -15.24 -6.63 4.77
N GLU A 8 -15.14 -7.96 4.77
CA GLU A 8 -15.15 -8.79 3.56
C GLU A 8 -16.41 -8.59 2.70
N VAL A 9 -17.57 -8.35 3.32
CA VAL A 9 -18.82 -8.14 2.58
C VAL A 9 -18.82 -6.79 1.90
N ALA A 10 -18.38 -5.73 2.60
CA ALA A 10 -18.27 -4.40 2.03
C ALA A 10 -17.24 -4.35 0.89
N MET A 11 -16.09 -5.02 1.05
CA MET A 11 -15.05 -5.09 0.02
C MET A 11 -15.51 -5.85 -1.23
N ARG A 12 -16.19 -7.00 -1.08
CA ARG A 12 -16.78 -7.73 -2.22
C ARG A 12 -17.82 -6.88 -2.93
N LYS A 13 -18.71 -6.23 -2.19
CA LYS A 13 -19.72 -5.33 -2.77
C LYS A 13 -19.06 -4.19 -3.57
N TYR A 14 -18.01 -3.58 -3.02
CA TYR A 14 -17.25 -2.53 -3.69
C TYR A 14 -16.58 -3.03 -4.98
N ALA A 15 -15.91 -4.19 -4.92
CA ALA A 15 -15.30 -4.81 -6.10
C ALA A 15 -16.34 -5.12 -7.19
N SER A 16 -17.51 -5.62 -6.81
CA SER A 16 -18.59 -5.96 -7.75
C SER A 16 -19.22 -4.75 -8.45
N SER A 17 -19.23 -3.58 -7.80
CA SER A 17 -19.79 -2.34 -8.36
C SER A 17 -18.76 -1.43 -9.04
N MET A 18 -17.47 -1.76 -8.94
CA MET A 18 -16.41 -0.95 -9.53
C MET A 18 -16.59 -0.82 -11.04
N PRO A 19 -16.50 0.40 -11.61
CA PRO A 19 -16.46 0.59 -13.06
C PRO A 19 -15.10 0.15 -13.60
N LEU A 20 -15.14 -0.73 -14.61
CA LEU A 20 -13.96 -1.39 -15.19
C LEU A 20 -13.96 -1.16 -16.71
N PRO A 21 -12.79 -0.97 -17.34
CA PRO A 21 -12.68 -1.01 -18.79
C PRO A 21 -12.98 -2.42 -19.31
N GLU A 22 -13.51 -2.51 -20.53
CA GLU A 22 -13.72 -3.78 -21.22
C GLU A 22 -12.48 -4.20 -22.01
N PHE A 23 -12.14 -5.48 -21.94
CA PHE A 23 -11.11 -6.12 -22.74
C PHE A 23 -11.73 -7.20 -23.62
N SER A 24 -11.60 -7.06 -24.93
CA SER A 24 -12.20 -7.97 -25.93
C SER A 24 -11.49 -9.32 -26.04
N ASP A 25 -10.23 -9.37 -25.65
CA ASP A 25 -9.34 -10.52 -25.70
C ASP A 25 -8.54 -10.63 -24.40
N THR A 26 -7.90 -11.79 -24.20
CA THR A 26 -7.03 -12.07 -23.06
C THR A 26 -5.65 -12.43 -23.62
N PRO A 27 -4.76 -11.45 -23.86
CA PRO A 27 -3.41 -11.73 -24.33
C PRO A 27 -2.69 -12.62 -23.31
N PHE A 28 -1.90 -13.57 -23.81
CA PHE A 28 -1.38 -14.64 -22.99
C PHE A 28 -0.04 -15.11 -23.54
N SER A 29 1.03 -14.49 -23.06
CA SER A 29 2.41 -14.76 -23.44
C SER A 29 2.91 -16.03 -22.79
N GLU A 30 3.60 -16.87 -23.56
CA GLU A 30 4.31 -18.04 -23.07
C GLU A 30 5.66 -17.64 -22.47
N THR A 31 6.21 -18.50 -21.62
CA THR A 31 7.54 -18.31 -21.03
C THR A 31 8.45 -19.46 -21.43
N LYS A 32 9.74 -19.19 -21.48
CA LYS A 32 10.78 -20.23 -21.45
C LYS A 32 10.79 -20.90 -20.06
N PRO A 33 11.57 -21.98 -19.84
CA PRO A 33 11.69 -22.60 -18.52
C PRO A 33 12.04 -21.58 -17.43
N MET A 34 11.41 -21.75 -16.26
CA MET A 34 11.47 -20.77 -15.17
C MET A 34 12.89 -20.41 -14.74
N ASP A 35 13.75 -21.41 -14.68
CA ASP A 35 15.17 -21.32 -14.34
C ASP A 35 16.03 -20.58 -15.38
N GLN A 36 15.41 -20.11 -16.46
CA GLN A 36 16.03 -19.26 -17.49
C GLN A 36 15.38 -17.87 -17.54
N CYS A 37 14.23 -17.67 -16.89
CA CYS A 37 13.47 -16.43 -16.92
C CYS A 37 14.05 -15.34 -16.02
N LYS A 38 14.06 -14.11 -16.53
CA LYS A 38 14.29 -12.89 -15.77
C LYS A 38 12.95 -12.32 -15.29
N VAL A 39 12.85 -12.01 -14.01
CA VAL A 39 11.60 -11.58 -13.37
C VAL A 39 11.67 -10.13 -12.88
N ALA A 40 10.71 -9.31 -13.30
CA ALA A 40 10.50 -7.95 -12.80
C ALA A 40 9.30 -7.88 -11.83
N ILE A 41 9.24 -6.79 -11.07
CA ILE A 41 8.14 -6.48 -10.15
C ILE A 41 7.49 -5.21 -10.64
N VAL A 42 6.16 -5.21 -10.70
CA VAL A 42 5.36 -4.00 -10.86
C VAL A 42 4.38 -3.92 -9.69
N THR A 43 4.50 -2.88 -8.87
CA THR A 43 3.61 -2.69 -7.72
C THR A 43 2.75 -1.45 -7.90
N THR A 44 1.48 -1.50 -7.48
CA THR A 44 0.65 -0.29 -7.40
C THR A 44 0.68 0.33 -6.01
N ALA A 45 1.72 0.09 -5.23
CA ALA A 45 1.91 0.65 -3.90
C ALA A 45 2.43 2.10 -3.92
N ALA A 46 2.58 2.73 -5.10
CA ALA A 46 3.11 4.08 -5.24
C ALA A 46 4.48 4.26 -4.54
N LEU A 47 5.35 3.27 -4.68
CA LEU A 47 6.68 3.31 -4.08
C LEU A 47 7.56 4.31 -4.81
N HIS A 48 8.28 5.11 -4.05
CA HIS A 48 9.29 6.05 -4.54
C HIS A 48 10.47 6.07 -3.58
N ARG A 49 11.59 6.63 -4.02
CA ARG A 49 12.80 6.70 -3.19
C ARG A 49 12.65 7.79 -2.13
N MET A 50 13.22 7.55 -0.96
CA MET A 50 13.32 8.57 0.07
C MET A 50 14.01 9.84 -0.47
N GLY A 51 13.37 10.99 -0.24
CA GLY A 51 13.88 12.30 -0.68
C GLY A 51 13.61 12.66 -2.14
N THR A 52 12.89 11.84 -2.90
CA THR A 52 12.35 12.22 -4.21
C THR A 52 10.86 12.58 -4.11
N PRO A 53 10.32 13.40 -5.01
CA PRO A 53 8.87 13.57 -5.12
C PRO A 53 8.19 12.20 -5.27
N GLY A 54 7.08 12.02 -4.57
CA GLY A 54 6.23 10.83 -4.72
C GLY A 54 5.11 11.05 -5.73
N PHE A 55 4.00 10.35 -5.51
CA PHE A 55 2.81 10.40 -6.37
C PHE A 55 1.84 11.48 -5.91
N GLU A 56 1.16 12.12 -6.86
CA GLU A 56 0.14 13.12 -6.56
C GLU A 56 -1.19 12.48 -6.16
N ILE A 57 -1.96 13.17 -5.30
CA ILE A 57 -3.32 12.73 -4.97
C ILE A 57 -4.26 12.99 -6.15
N GLY A 58 -5.24 12.11 -6.35
CA GLY A 58 -6.20 12.20 -7.45
C GLY A 58 -6.12 10.99 -8.35
N ASP A 59 -6.50 11.11 -9.61
CA ASP A 59 -6.49 9.99 -10.57
C ASP A 59 -5.80 10.36 -11.91
N THR A 60 -5.15 11.53 -11.94
CA THR A 60 -4.43 12.08 -13.08
C THR A 60 -2.95 11.73 -13.09
N ASP A 61 -2.46 11.13 -12.01
CA ASP A 61 -1.07 10.73 -11.91
C ASP A 61 -0.85 9.32 -12.50
N PHE A 62 -0.55 9.28 -13.80
CA PHE A 62 -0.33 8.06 -14.55
C PHE A 62 1.17 7.73 -14.75
N HIS A 63 2.09 8.48 -14.13
CA HIS A 63 3.51 8.14 -14.23
C HIS A 63 3.84 6.83 -13.50
N TYR A 64 5.05 6.34 -13.71
CA TYR A 64 5.62 5.28 -12.90
C TYR A 64 7.04 5.64 -12.47
N GLU A 65 7.42 5.12 -11.31
CA GLU A 65 8.78 5.19 -10.80
C GLU A 65 9.59 3.98 -11.25
N THR A 66 10.86 4.20 -11.59
CA THR A 66 11.82 3.12 -11.89
C THR A 66 12.67 2.87 -10.66
N LEU A 67 12.67 1.63 -10.19
CA LEU A 67 13.27 1.22 -8.93
C LEU A 67 14.44 0.27 -9.22
N PRO A 68 15.70 0.70 -9.02
CA PRO A 68 16.86 -0.20 -9.16
C PRO A 68 16.75 -1.41 -8.23
N ARG A 69 17.22 -2.57 -8.67
CA ARG A 69 17.18 -3.84 -7.93
C ARG A 69 17.71 -3.74 -6.50
N ASP A 70 18.77 -2.97 -6.27
CA ASP A 70 19.44 -2.81 -4.98
C ASP A 70 18.81 -1.72 -4.08
N VAL A 71 17.80 -1.00 -4.57
CA VAL A 71 17.12 0.04 -3.80
C VAL A 71 16.38 -0.57 -2.61
N ARG A 72 16.52 0.04 -1.43
CA ARG A 72 15.84 -0.39 -0.19
C ARG A 72 15.30 0.78 0.63
N ASP A 73 15.74 2.00 0.32
CA ASP A 73 15.25 3.28 0.85
C ASP A 73 13.94 3.71 0.16
N LEU A 74 12.94 2.82 0.17
CA LEU A 74 11.63 3.02 -0.46
C LEU A 74 10.58 3.51 0.54
N MET A 75 9.78 4.49 0.11
CA MET A 75 8.65 5.05 0.83
C MET A 75 7.32 4.58 0.23
N LEU A 76 6.30 4.39 1.07
CA LEU A 76 4.95 4.07 0.62
C LEU A 76 4.12 5.33 0.30
N GLY A 77 4.09 5.75 -0.96
CA GLY A 77 3.40 6.97 -1.42
C GLY A 77 1.90 6.84 -1.68
N HIS A 78 1.27 5.71 -1.34
CA HIS A 78 -0.14 5.49 -1.70
C HIS A 78 -1.10 6.26 -0.77
N HIS A 79 -1.95 7.11 -1.34
CA HIS A 79 -2.85 8.04 -0.62
C HIS A 79 -4.10 7.43 0.04
N SER A 80 -4.52 6.23 -0.36
CA SER A 80 -5.66 5.55 0.27
C SER A 80 -5.42 5.23 1.75
N VAL A 81 -6.42 5.47 2.59
CA VAL A 81 -6.46 5.08 4.01
C VAL A 81 -7.02 3.67 4.25
N ASN A 82 -7.47 2.98 3.19
CA ASN A 82 -8.30 1.77 3.27
C ASN A 82 -7.51 0.47 3.07
N PHE A 83 -6.24 0.46 3.46
CA PHE A 83 -5.40 -0.73 3.44
C PHE A 83 -4.41 -0.71 4.61
N ASP A 84 -3.89 -1.89 4.95
CA ASP A 84 -2.92 -2.09 6.02
C ASP A 84 -1.53 -1.62 5.57
N ARG A 85 -1.00 -0.61 6.27
CA ARG A 85 0.34 -0.04 6.03
C ARG A 85 1.40 -0.65 6.95
N GLY A 86 0.99 -1.26 8.06
CA GLY A 86 1.88 -1.88 9.05
C GLY A 86 2.68 -3.04 8.45
N GLY A 87 2.08 -3.80 7.53
CA GLY A 87 2.80 -4.86 6.81
C GLY A 87 4.00 -4.35 6.02
N PHE A 88 3.84 -3.24 5.30
CA PHE A 88 4.95 -2.59 4.59
C PHE A 88 5.98 -2.03 5.56
N ALA A 89 5.56 -1.40 6.66
CA ALA A 89 6.45 -0.88 7.69
C ALA A 89 7.31 -2.00 8.32
N ALA A 90 6.73 -3.19 8.52
CA ALA A 90 7.43 -4.34 9.06
C ALA A 90 8.35 -5.07 8.05
N ASP A 91 7.94 -5.13 6.77
CA ASP A 91 8.64 -5.87 5.71
C ASP A 91 8.28 -5.36 4.30
N LEU A 92 9.26 -4.83 3.57
CA LEU A 92 9.13 -4.38 2.18
C LEU A 92 8.59 -5.48 1.24
N ASN A 93 8.95 -6.74 1.51
CA ASN A 93 8.62 -7.88 0.65
C ASN A 93 7.13 -8.21 0.60
N VAL A 94 6.34 -7.62 1.49
CA VAL A 94 4.88 -7.77 1.50
C VAL A 94 4.25 -7.18 0.24
N VAL A 95 4.80 -6.08 -0.29
CA VAL A 95 4.31 -5.41 -1.50
C VAL A 95 5.32 -5.42 -2.65
N TYR A 96 6.62 -5.46 -2.32
CA TYR A 96 7.73 -5.43 -3.26
C TYR A 96 8.69 -6.58 -2.93
N PRO A 97 8.41 -7.82 -3.38
CA PRO A 97 9.06 -9.05 -2.92
C PRO A 97 10.47 -9.25 -3.52
N ILE A 98 11.30 -8.19 -3.51
CA ILE A 98 12.61 -8.18 -4.14
C ILE A 98 13.56 -9.21 -3.53
N ASP A 99 13.64 -9.27 -2.20
CA ASP A 99 14.53 -10.22 -1.53
C ASP A 99 14.06 -11.66 -1.78
N ARG A 100 12.74 -11.87 -1.90
CA ARG A 100 12.17 -13.18 -2.19
C ARG A 100 12.52 -13.63 -3.62
N LEU A 101 12.50 -12.74 -4.59
CA LEU A 101 12.94 -13.05 -5.95
C LEU A 101 14.44 -13.33 -5.99
N GLU A 102 15.26 -12.54 -5.29
CA GLU A 102 16.72 -12.77 -5.22
C GLU A 102 17.05 -14.13 -4.59
N GLU A 103 16.32 -14.52 -3.55
CA GLU A 103 16.44 -15.83 -2.93
C GLU A 103 16.00 -16.98 -3.86
N MET A 104 14.98 -16.76 -4.69
CA MET A 104 14.54 -17.72 -5.70
C MET A 104 15.56 -17.87 -6.84
N ALA A 105 16.19 -16.77 -7.27
CA ALA A 105 17.26 -16.79 -8.26
C ALA A 105 18.51 -17.51 -7.71
N ALA A 106 18.93 -17.16 -6.50
CA ALA A 106 20.04 -17.85 -5.82
C ALA A 106 19.76 -19.35 -5.61
N GLY A 107 18.49 -19.74 -5.47
CA GLY A 107 18.04 -21.13 -5.38
C GLY A 107 17.84 -21.84 -6.73
N GLY A 108 18.06 -21.17 -7.87
CA GLY A 108 17.85 -21.71 -9.21
C GLY A 108 16.38 -21.97 -9.57
N VAL A 109 15.44 -21.37 -8.85
CA VAL A 109 14.00 -21.48 -9.16
C VAL A 109 13.63 -20.58 -10.34
N ILE A 110 14.23 -19.39 -10.40
CA ILE A 110 14.17 -18.46 -11.54
C ILE A 110 15.58 -18.24 -12.08
N GLY A 111 15.71 -17.80 -13.33
CA GLY A 111 17.01 -17.55 -13.95
C GLY A 111 17.70 -16.30 -13.39
N ASP A 112 16.98 -15.18 -13.32
CA ASP A 112 17.51 -13.93 -12.75
C ASP A 112 16.38 -13.00 -12.28
N VAL A 113 16.76 -11.94 -11.56
CA VAL A 113 15.90 -10.82 -11.18
C VAL A 113 16.29 -9.61 -12.02
N ALA A 114 15.30 -8.86 -12.50
CA ALA A 114 15.51 -7.63 -13.24
C ALA A 114 16.38 -6.62 -12.46
N ASP A 115 17.19 -5.85 -13.19
CA ASP A 115 17.95 -4.70 -12.68
C ASP A 115 17.03 -3.53 -12.32
N ASN A 116 15.86 -3.44 -12.97
CA ASN A 116 14.84 -2.42 -12.68
C ASN A 116 13.45 -3.03 -12.46
N HIS A 117 12.76 -2.44 -11.50
CA HIS A 117 11.37 -2.71 -11.16
C HIS A 117 10.57 -1.41 -11.22
N TYR A 118 9.25 -1.50 -11.09
CA TYR A 118 8.40 -0.34 -11.35
C TYR A 118 7.27 -0.18 -10.33
N ALA A 119 6.93 1.06 -10.03
CA ALA A 119 5.81 1.40 -9.17
C ALA A 119 4.86 2.39 -9.82
N PHE A 120 3.56 2.15 -9.68
CA PHE A 120 2.49 3.02 -10.14
C PHE A 120 1.61 3.44 -8.95
N ALA A 121 0.90 4.56 -9.09
CA ALA A 121 -0.24 4.87 -8.23
C ALA A 121 -1.41 3.92 -8.53
N GLY A 122 -2.02 3.34 -7.50
CA GLY A 122 -3.16 2.43 -7.66
C GLY A 122 -4.46 3.13 -8.02
N ASN A 123 -4.61 4.38 -7.59
CA ASN A 123 -5.72 5.30 -7.86
C ASN A 123 -5.58 5.92 -9.26
N GLN A 124 -6.05 5.19 -10.26
CA GLN A 124 -6.06 5.64 -11.66
C GLN A 124 -7.46 6.04 -12.12
N SER A 125 -7.55 6.79 -13.21
CA SER A 125 -8.81 7.20 -13.83
C SER A 125 -9.74 6.00 -14.07
N THR A 126 -11.05 6.23 -14.13
CA THR A 126 -12.01 5.11 -14.31
C THR A 126 -11.81 4.36 -15.63
N THR A 127 -11.39 5.06 -16.67
CA THR A 127 -11.11 4.48 -17.99
C THR A 127 -9.72 3.85 -18.07
N VAL A 128 -8.83 4.19 -17.13
CA VAL A 128 -7.40 3.81 -17.10
C VAL A 128 -6.71 4.01 -18.46
N SER A 129 -7.15 5.02 -19.21
CA SER A 129 -6.72 5.22 -20.59
C SER A 129 -5.26 5.64 -20.67
N GLU A 130 -4.83 6.49 -19.75
CA GLU A 130 -3.48 7.03 -19.68
C GLU A 130 -2.47 5.91 -19.45
N ILE A 131 -2.70 5.05 -18.44
CA ILE A 131 -1.83 3.89 -18.20
C ILE A 131 -1.91 2.86 -19.34
N ARG A 132 -3.07 2.68 -19.96
CA ARG A 132 -3.28 1.68 -21.01
C ARG A 132 -2.60 2.08 -22.32
N LEU A 133 -2.58 3.37 -22.63
CA LEU A 133 -2.16 3.90 -23.93
C LEU A 133 -0.79 4.56 -23.91
N ASP A 134 -0.27 4.94 -22.74
CA ASP A 134 1.00 5.66 -22.61
C ASP A 134 1.97 4.99 -21.63
N SER A 135 1.78 5.18 -20.32
CA SER A 135 2.81 4.81 -19.34
C SER A 135 2.99 3.30 -19.18
N GLY A 136 1.93 2.50 -19.31
CA GLY A 136 2.03 1.03 -19.34
C GLY A 136 2.83 0.52 -20.55
N PRO A 137 2.48 0.89 -21.80
CA PRO A 137 3.29 0.55 -22.97
C PRO A 137 4.74 1.06 -22.89
N HIS A 138 4.98 2.23 -22.30
CA HIS A 138 6.34 2.73 -22.07
C HIS A 138 7.11 1.84 -21.09
N CYS A 139 6.52 1.50 -19.94
CA CYS A 139 7.10 0.59 -18.95
C CYS A 139 7.40 -0.79 -19.55
N ALA A 140 6.48 -1.33 -20.37
CA ALA A 140 6.68 -2.59 -21.07
C ALA A 140 7.93 -2.59 -21.97
N LYS A 141 8.18 -1.47 -22.68
CA LYS A 141 9.38 -1.32 -23.52
C LYS A 141 10.66 -1.32 -22.70
N GLN A 142 10.67 -0.71 -21.50
CA GLN A 142 11.85 -0.75 -20.62
C GLN A 142 12.14 -2.18 -20.16
N MET A 143 11.11 -2.91 -19.72
CA MET A 143 11.24 -4.31 -19.31
C MET A 143 11.73 -5.21 -20.45
N LEU A 144 11.19 -5.05 -21.67
CA LEU A 144 11.64 -5.81 -22.84
C LEU A 144 13.09 -5.48 -23.23
N ALA A 145 13.51 -4.22 -23.11
CA ALA A 145 14.89 -3.81 -23.37
C ALA A 145 15.88 -4.43 -22.38
N GLU A 146 15.41 -4.82 -21.20
CA GLU A 146 16.18 -5.52 -20.17
C GLU A 146 16.04 -7.05 -20.25
N GLU A 147 15.38 -7.57 -21.29
CA GLU A 147 15.13 -9.01 -21.49
C GLU A 147 14.33 -9.65 -20.33
N VAL A 148 13.40 -8.89 -19.73
CA VAL A 148 12.44 -9.42 -18.76
C VAL A 148 11.47 -10.37 -19.47
N ASP A 149 11.21 -11.51 -18.85
CA ASP A 149 10.27 -12.51 -19.36
C ASP A 149 8.96 -12.52 -18.56
N ILE A 150 9.05 -12.30 -17.25
CA ILE A 150 7.94 -12.42 -16.30
C ILE A 150 7.80 -11.15 -15.48
N VAL A 151 6.57 -10.69 -15.28
CA VAL A 151 6.22 -9.58 -14.40
C VAL A 151 5.29 -10.05 -13.28
N VAL A 152 5.77 -9.97 -12.04
CA VAL A 152 4.90 -10.13 -10.85
C VAL A 152 4.24 -8.81 -10.55
N ILE A 153 2.91 -8.78 -10.52
CA ILE A 153 2.14 -7.56 -10.30
C ILE A 153 1.44 -7.62 -8.94
N THR A 154 1.74 -6.68 -8.04
CA THR A 154 1.14 -6.60 -6.70
C THR A 154 0.20 -5.41 -6.55
N GLY A 155 -1.00 -5.67 -6.02
CA GLY A 155 -1.99 -4.64 -5.69
C GLY A 155 -2.20 -4.51 -4.18
N THR A 156 -2.22 -3.28 -3.65
CA THR A 156 -2.32 -3.02 -2.20
C THR A 156 -3.70 -2.54 -1.76
N CYS A 157 -4.20 -1.47 -2.37
CA CYS A 157 -5.47 -0.84 -2.02
C CYS A 157 -6.67 -1.52 -2.72
N PRO A 158 -7.89 -1.46 -2.15
CA PRO A 158 -9.11 -1.95 -2.80
C PRO A 158 -9.40 -1.39 -4.21
N LEU A 159 -8.82 -0.24 -4.60
CA LEU A 159 -8.90 0.34 -5.96
C LEU A 159 -7.88 -0.25 -6.94
N CYS A 160 -6.74 -0.72 -6.44
CA CYS A 160 -5.63 -1.25 -7.24
C CYS A 160 -6.01 -2.36 -8.23
N PRO A 161 -6.98 -3.27 -7.94
CA PRO A 161 -7.37 -4.33 -8.86
C PRO A 161 -7.63 -3.89 -10.30
N ARG A 162 -8.25 -2.71 -10.51
CA ARG A 162 -8.47 -2.16 -11.85
C ARG A 162 -7.14 -1.86 -12.56
N THR A 163 -6.23 -1.20 -11.86
CA THR A 163 -4.91 -0.81 -12.38
C THR A 163 -4.03 -2.03 -12.66
N VAL A 164 -3.90 -2.97 -11.72
CA VAL A 164 -3.05 -4.16 -11.90
C VAL A 164 -3.56 -5.08 -13.02
N CYS A 165 -4.88 -5.25 -13.16
CA CYS A 165 -5.43 -6.07 -14.24
C CYS A 165 -5.23 -5.40 -15.60
N THR A 166 -5.34 -4.08 -15.69
CA THR A 166 -5.03 -3.34 -16.93
C THR A 166 -3.56 -3.44 -17.30
N LEU A 167 -2.64 -3.26 -16.34
CA LEU A 167 -1.20 -3.42 -16.60
C LEU A 167 -0.87 -4.83 -17.07
N ALA A 168 -1.50 -5.86 -16.50
CA ALA A 168 -1.34 -7.24 -16.96
C ALA A 168 -1.69 -7.40 -18.45
N HIS A 169 -2.84 -6.87 -18.89
CA HIS A 169 -3.23 -6.87 -20.30
C HIS A 169 -2.23 -6.14 -21.21
N VAL A 170 -1.71 -5.00 -20.75
CA VAL A 170 -0.74 -4.20 -21.51
C VAL A 170 0.58 -4.97 -21.68
N PHE A 171 1.11 -5.52 -20.59
CA PHE A 171 2.38 -6.24 -20.60
C PHE A 171 2.30 -7.56 -21.37
N GLU A 172 1.23 -8.33 -21.22
CA GLU A 172 1.01 -9.58 -21.95
C GLU A 172 0.87 -9.34 -23.45
N ARG A 173 0.26 -8.22 -23.87
CA ARG A 173 0.20 -7.84 -25.28
C ARG A 173 1.56 -7.43 -25.85
N ALA A 174 2.46 -6.96 -24.99
CA ALA A 174 3.82 -6.60 -25.37
C ALA A 174 4.76 -7.82 -25.42
N GLY A 175 4.33 -9.00 -24.97
CA GLY A 175 5.14 -10.21 -24.93
C GLY A 175 5.75 -10.56 -23.56
N LEU A 176 5.32 -9.87 -22.49
CA LEU A 176 5.75 -10.14 -21.12
C LEU A 176 4.71 -11.01 -20.43
N ALA A 177 5.07 -12.20 -19.96
CA ALA A 177 4.15 -12.99 -19.16
C ALA A 177 3.93 -12.33 -17.80
N THR A 178 2.69 -12.32 -17.31
CA THR A 178 2.33 -11.64 -16.06
C THR A 178 1.71 -12.58 -15.07
N VAL A 179 1.86 -12.31 -13.78
CA VAL A 179 0.99 -12.88 -12.75
C VAL A 179 0.55 -11.78 -11.80
N VAL A 180 -0.76 -11.56 -11.70
CA VAL A 180 -1.35 -10.61 -10.76
C VAL A 180 -1.64 -11.30 -9.44
N ILE A 181 -1.15 -10.76 -8.32
CA ILE A 181 -1.57 -11.20 -6.98
C ILE A 181 -2.62 -10.21 -6.48
N THR A 182 -3.87 -10.66 -6.33
CA THR A 182 -5.00 -9.78 -6.01
C THR A 182 -6.06 -10.46 -5.16
N ARG A 183 -6.65 -9.69 -4.25
CA ARG A 183 -7.80 -10.14 -3.47
C ARG A 183 -9.15 -9.97 -4.16
N ALA A 184 -9.22 -9.18 -5.24
CA ALA A 184 -10.48 -8.88 -5.91
C ALA A 184 -10.74 -9.84 -7.07
N ARG A 185 -11.14 -11.07 -6.76
CA ARG A 185 -11.49 -12.10 -7.75
C ARG A 185 -12.50 -11.61 -8.78
N ASP A 186 -13.58 -10.96 -8.33
CA ASP A 186 -14.63 -10.44 -9.21
C ASP A 186 -14.10 -9.44 -10.25
N VAL A 187 -13.13 -8.59 -9.87
CA VAL A 187 -12.50 -7.63 -10.79
C VAL A 187 -11.62 -8.36 -11.80
N ALA A 188 -10.80 -9.31 -11.34
CA ALA A 188 -9.97 -10.15 -12.18
C ALA A 188 -10.79 -10.94 -13.23
N GLU A 189 -11.92 -11.52 -12.82
CA GLU A 189 -12.85 -12.25 -13.69
C GLU A 189 -13.51 -11.33 -14.71
N ARG A 190 -14.10 -10.20 -14.26
CA ARG A 190 -14.79 -9.24 -15.14
C ARG A 190 -13.85 -8.59 -16.16
N MET A 191 -12.60 -8.35 -15.78
CA MET A 191 -11.57 -7.81 -16.68
C MET A 191 -10.87 -8.89 -17.50
N ARG A 192 -11.20 -10.18 -17.31
CA ARG A 192 -10.57 -11.31 -18.00
C ARG A 192 -9.04 -11.28 -17.91
N VAL A 193 -8.51 -11.03 -16.71
CA VAL A 193 -7.06 -10.90 -16.48
C VAL A 193 -6.34 -12.18 -16.96
N PRO A 194 -5.17 -12.07 -17.61
CA PRO A 194 -4.46 -13.23 -18.16
C PRO A 194 -4.17 -14.30 -17.11
N ARG A 195 -3.46 -13.94 -16.03
CA ARG A 195 -3.17 -14.83 -14.89
C ARG A 195 -3.33 -14.06 -13.59
N ALA A 196 -4.06 -14.65 -12.63
CA ALA A 196 -4.14 -14.10 -11.29
C ALA A 196 -4.14 -15.17 -10.19
N LEU A 197 -3.29 -14.95 -9.20
CA LEU A 197 -3.41 -15.62 -7.91
C LEU A 197 -4.38 -14.81 -7.05
N HIS A 198 -5.57 -15.38 -6.83
CA HIS A 198 -6.55 -14.84 -5.91
C HIS A 198 -6.15 -15.14 -4.47
N THR A 199 -5.91 -14.10 -3.67
CA THR A 199 -5.60 -14.25 -2.24
C THR A 199 -6.74 -13.72 -1.38
N ILE A 200 -7.06 -14.39 -0.27
CA ILE A 200 -7.93 -13.84 0.77
C ILE A 200 -7.03 -13.30 1.88
N PHE A 201 -6.34 -12.20 1.57
CA PHE A 201 -5.47 -11.47 2.48
C PHE A 201 -6.00 -10.05 2.70
N PRO A 202 -5.69 -9.41 3.84
CA PRO A 202 -6.03 -8.01 4.09
C PRO A 202 -5.46 -7.10 2.99
N PRO A 203 -6.14 -5.99 2.62
CA PRO A 203 -5.59 -5.06 1.64
C PRO A 203 -4.29 -4.49 2.21
N GLY A 204 -3.27 -4.32 1.37
CA GLY A 204 -1.92 -3.92 1.80
C GLY A 204 -0.97 -5.10 1.99
N LEU A 205 -1.48 -6.33 2.06
CA LEU A 205 -0.70 -7.55 2.30
C LEU A 205 -0.72 -8.54 1.11
N PRO A 206 -0.37 -8.16 -0.14
CA PRO A 206 -0.50 -9.07 -1.28
C PRO A 206 0.35 -10.34 -1.15
N LEU A 207 1.51 -10.28 -0.49
CA LEU A 207 2.33 -11.47 -0.17
C LEU A 207 2.04 -12.06 1.22
N GLY A 208 1.01 -11.55 1.91
CA GLY A 208 0.54 -12.02 3.20
C GLY A 208 1.45 -11.60 4.37
N LYS A 209 1.96 -12.59 5.11
CA LYS A 209 2.56 -12.38 6.44
C LYS A 209 3.90 -11.61 6.36
N PRO A 210 4.03 -10.43 7.01
CA PRO A 210 5.30 -9.71 7.11
C PRO A 210 6.35 -10.56 7.86
N ARG A 211 7.62 -10.47 7.45
CA ARG A 211 8.77 -11.18 8.06
C ARG A 211 8.69 -12.72 8.00
N ASP A 212 7.69 -13.30 7.35
CA ASP A 212 7.60 -14.73 7.09
C ASP A 212 8.07 -15.06 5.67
N LYS A 213 9.39 -15.14 5.52
CA LYS A 213 10.05 -15.51 4.26
C LYS A 213 9.49 -16.79 3.63
N LYS A 214 9.20 -17.81 4.44
CA LYS A 214 8.72 -19.11 3.93
C LYS A 214 7.33 -18.97 3.33
N PHE A 215 6.45 -18.24 4.01
CA PHE A 215 5.10 -17.97 3.53
C PHE A 215 5.13 -17.17 2.22
N GLN A 216 5.90 -16.09 2.17
CA GLN A 216 6.00 -15.23 0.99
C GLN A 216 6.56 -15.97 -0.23
N ILE A 217 7.60 -16.81 -0.05
CA ILE A 217 8.09 -17.70 -1.12
C ILE A 217 7.01 -18.68 -1.58
N ALA A 218 6.22 -19.23 -0.66
CA ALA A 218 5.13 -20.16 -1.02
C ALA A 218 4.03 -19.46 -1.84
N VAL A 219 3.70 -18.21 -1.52
CA VAL A 219 2.76 -17.39 -2.32
C VAL A 219 3.32 -17.16 -3.73
N LEU A 220 4.59 -16.76 -3.86
CA LEU A 220 5.23 -16.56 -5.17
C LEU A 220 5.28 -17.84 -5.99
N LYS A 221 5.58 -18.99 -5.38
CA LYS A 221 5.57 -20.28 -6.07
C LYS A 221 4.18 -20.61 -6.60
N ALA A 222 3.13 -20.45 -5.78
CA ALA A 222 1.76 -20.65 -6.22
C ALA A 222 1.34 -19.69 -7.35
N ALA A 223 1.83 -18.44 -7.31
CA ALA A 223 1.65 -17.49 -8.41
C ALA A 223 2.35 -17.98 -9.69
N PHE A 224 3.61 -18.42 -9.60
CA PHE A 224 4.37 -18.90 -10.76
C PHE A 224 3.87 -20.22 -11.36
N GLU A 225 3.13 -21.05 -10.62
CA GLU A 225 2.45 -22.21 -11.18
C GLU A 225 1.45 -21.82 -12.29
N LEU A 226 0.86 -20.61 -12.25
CA LEU A 226 -0.04 -20.10 -13.29
C LEU A 226 0.66 -19.84 -14.63
N LEU A 227 1.99 -19.75 -14.64
CA LEU A 227 2.76 -19.57 -15.88
C LEU A 227 2.75 -20.82 -16.77
N GLY A 228 2.38 -21.98 -16.21
CA GLY A 228 2.18 -23.24 -16.95
C GLY A 228 0.80 -23.38 -17.61
N GLU A 229 -0.15 -22.48 -17.32
CA GLU A 229 -1.43 -22.42 -18.01
C GLU A 229 -1.22 -21.99 -19.47
N ARG A 230 -2.14 -22.33 -20.38
CA ARG A 230 -2.01 -22.07 -21.83
C ARG A 230 -3.02 -21.08 -22.39
N GLU A 231 -4.07 -20.81 -21.64
CA GLU A 231 -5.12 -19.86 -22.00
C GLU A 231 -5.65 -19.16 -20.75
N GLY A 232 -6.15 -17.94 -20.92
CA GLY A 232 -6.72 -17.13 -19.85
C GLY A 232 -8.21 -16.82 -20.08
N PRO A 233 -8.91 -16.28 -19.07
CA PRO A 233 -8.36 -15.90 -17.76
C PRO A 233 -8.05 -17.12 -16.87
N ALA A 234 -6.81 -17.20 -16.39
CA ALA A 234 -6.37 -18.25 -15.48
C ALA A 234 -6.31 -17.69 -14.05
N ILE A 235 -7.35 -17.99 -13.26
CA ILE A 235 -7.49 -17.46 -11.90
C ILE A 235 -7.51 -18.63 -10.92
N ARG A 236 -6.58 -18.63 -9.96
CA ARG A 236 -6.47 -19.67 -8.93
C ARG A 236 -6.49 -19.06 -7.55
N GLU A 237 -7.26 -19.66 -6.66
CA GLU A 237 -7.30 -19.26 -5.25
C GLU A 237 -6.10 -19.84 -4.50
N TYR A 238 -5.43 -19.01 -3.70
CA TYR A 238 -4.40 -19.46 -2.78
C TYR A 238 -5.06 -20.13 -1.56
N PRO A 239 -4.62 -21.33 -1.15
CA PRO A 239 -5.37 -22.16 -0.20
C PRO A 239 -5.35 -21.68 1.26
N VAL A 240 -4.50 -20.70 1.59
CA VAL A 240 -4.43 -20.14 2.95
C VAL A 240 -5.07 -18.76 2.94
N HIS A 241 -5.94 -18.50 3.91
CA HIS A 241 -6.55 -17.19 4.11
C HIS A 241 -5.90 -16.49 5.30
N ILE A 242 -5.89 -15.17 5.27
CA ILE A 242 -5.49 -14.29 6.36
C ILE A 242 -6.61 -13.27 6.53
N TYR A 243 -7.21 -13.24 7.71
CA TYR A 243 -8.30 -12.32 8.04
C TYR A 243 -7.80 -11.15 8.89
N ALA A 244 -8.59 -10.09 8.95
CA ALA A 244 -8.23 -8.91 9.75
C ALA A 244 -8.20 -9.21 11.25
N GLU A 245 -8.92 -10.23 11.73
CA GLU A 245 -8.91 -10.64 13.14
C GLU A 245 -7.76 -11.62 13.48
N ASP A 246 -6.95 -12.01 12.49
CA ASP A 246 -5.84 -12.93 12.75
C ASP A 246 -4.69 -12.21 13.48
N GLY A 247 -4.19 -12.82 14.55
CA GLY A 247 -3.03 -12.32 15.29
C GLY A 247 -3.40 -11.69 16.64
N GLU A 248 -2.37 -11.37 17.42
CA GLU A 248 -2.54 -10.73 18.71
C GLU A 248 -2.46 -9.21 18.56
N PRO A 249 -3.20 -8.44 19.37
CA PRO A 249 -3.05 -6.99 19.41
C PRO A 249 -1.61 -6.58 19.69
N VAL A 250 -1.14 -5.54 19.01
CA VAL A 250 0.18 -4.97 19.28
C VAL A 250 0.17 -4.30 20.64
N ALA A 251 1.07 -4.74 21.52
CA ALA A 251 1.27 -4.18 22.84
C ALA A 251 2.54 -3.32 22.84
N CYS A 252 2.42 -2.05 22.45
CA CYS A 252 3.49 -1.07 22.59
C CYS A 252 3.18 -0.13 23.77
N ALA A 253 4.11 -0.05 24.72
CA ALA A 253 3.98 0.83 25.88
C ALA A 253 4.04 2.30 25.45
N LEU A 254 3.04 3.07 25.85
CA LEU A 254 3.00 4.51 25.65
C LEU A 254 3.62 5.24 26.86
N PRO A 255 4.37 6.33 26.64
CA PRO A 255 4.92 7.12 27.71
C PRO A 255 3.79 7.79 28.52
N PRO A 256 3.97 8.01 29.83
CA PRO A 256 3.06 8.87 30.58
C PRO A 256 3.16 10.30 30.05
N GLN A 257 2.13 11.11 30.31
CA GLN A 257 2.18 12.53 29.97
C GLN A 257 3.30 13.22 30.76
N MET A 258 4.22 13.87 30.05
CA MET A 258 5.43 14.49 30.62
C MET A 258 5.22 15.99 30.86
N ASP A 259 4.63 16.70 29.89
CA ASP A 259 4.27 18.11 29.99
C ASP A 259 2.73 18.28 30.01
N PRO A 260 2.14 18.66 31.17
CA PRO A 260 0.71 18.87 31.29
C PRO A 260 0.22 20.17 30.63
N THR A 261 1.11 21.04 30.17
CA THR A 261 0.76 22.30 29.49
C THR A 261 0.47 22.10 28.00
N LEU A 262 0.95 20.99 27.43
CA LEU A 262 0.70 20.61 26.04
C LEU A 262 -0.57 19.77 25.91
N HIS A 263 -1.16 19.77 24.71
CA HIS A 263 -2.21 18.81 24.39
C HIS A 263 -1.64 17.37 24.49
N PRO A 264 -2.37 16.39 25.06
CA PRO A 264 -1.83 15.04 25.28
C PRO A 264 -1.24 14.35 24.04
N ALA A 265 -1.82 14.58 22.85
CA ALA A 265 -1.27 14.05 21.59
C ALA A 265 0.08 14.67 21.21
N VAL A 266 0.27 15.96 21.48
CA VAL A 266 1.51 16.69 21.18
C VAL A 266 2.62 16.20 22.11
N ASP A 267 2.33 16.11 23.41
CA ASP A 267 3.27 15.59 24.40
C ASP A 267 3.65 14.13 24.13
N GLU A 268 2.68 13.26 23.81
CA GLU A 268 2.91 11.86 23.46
C GLU A 268 3.85 11.75 22.25
N ALA A 269 3.59 12.50 21.17
CA ALA A 269 4.44 12.48 19.99
C ALA A 269 5.88 12.93 20.30
N GLN A 270 6.04 13.99 21.10
CA GLN A 270 7.36 14.47 21.54
C GLN A 270 8.09 13.43 22.41
N ALA A 271 7.38 12.78 23.34
CA ALA A 271 7.93 11.77 24.23
C ALA A 271 8.36 10.49 23.48
N LEU A 272 7.70 10.16 22.38
CA LEU A 272 8.05 9.02 21.52
C LEU A 272 9.24 9.27 20.59
N ARG A 273 9.67 10.53 20.41
CA ARG A 273 10.71 10.91 19.44
C ARG A 273 12.02 10.15 19.59
N PRO A 274 12.59 9.99 20.82
CA PRO A 274 13.81 9.21 20.98
C PRO A 274 13.65 7.73 20.60
N ALA A 275 12.44 7.16 20.75
CA ALA A 275 12.17 5.78 20.36
C ALA A 275 12.07 5.65 18.83
N TYR A 276 11.42 6.62 18.18
CA TYR A 276 11.38 6.72 16.73
C TYR A 276 12.79 6.84 16.13
N ASP A 277 13.63 7.75 16.65
CA ASP A 277 14.99 7.95 16.10
C ASP A 277 15.84 6.67 16.18
N ARG A 278 15.68 5.88 17.27
CA ARG A 278 16.33 4.56 17.40
C ARG A 278 15.79 3.54 16.41
N ALA A 279 14.47 3.52 16.21
CA ALA A 279 13.82 2.65 15.24
C ALA A 279 14.32 2.96 13.81
N LEU A 280 14.34 4.25 13.43
CA LEU A 280 14.83 4.72 12.13
C LEU A 280 16.32 4.39 11.92
N ALA A 281 17.16 4.60 12.93
CA ALA A 281 18.59 4.26 12.84
C ALA A 281 18.82 2.76 12.58
N ARG A 282 17.91 1.90 13.07
CA ARG A 282 17.97 0.44 12.87
C ARG A 282 17.39 0.02 11.52
N SER A 283 16.21 0.52 11.16
CA SER A 283 15.51 0.16 9.92
C SER A 283 16.11 0.80 8.68
N LYS A 284 16.75 1.97 8.84
CA LYS A 284 17.23 2.86 7.77
C LYS A 284 16.17 3.25 6.74
N ARG A 285 14.89 3.13 7.12
CA ARG A 285 13.73 3.38 6.25
C ARG A 285 12.62 4.00 7.06
N SER A 286 11.97 5.02 6.47
CA SER A 286 10.71 5.56 6.94
C SER A 286 9.87 5.98 5.74
N SER A 287 8.56 5.89 5.88
CA SER A 287 7.58 6.44 4.93
C SER A 287 7.06 7.81 5.36
N ILE A 288 7.56 8.38 6.47
CA ILE A 288 7.28 9.78 6.83
C ILE A 288 7.97 10.69 5.81
N GLY A 289 7.27 11.73 5.37
CA GLY A 289 7.75 12.70 4.40
C GLY A 289 6.84 12.82 3.19
N MET A 290 5.63 12.28 3.27
CA MET A 290 4.60 12.44 2.25
C MET A 290 4.15 13.90 2.15
N GLN A 291 4.08 14.58 3.28
CA GLN A 291 3.66 15.97 3.41
C GLN A 291 4.44 16.76 4.47
N ILE A 292 4.78 16.11 5.59
CA ILE A 292 5.50 16.71 6.71
C ILE A 292 6.71 15.86 7.12
N SER A 293 7.71 16.52 7.70
CA SER A 293 8.83 15.87 8.37
C SER A 293 8.45 15.33 9.75
N VAL A 294 9.31 14.49 10.33
CA VAL A 294 9.11 13.98 11.68
C VAL A 294 9.16 15.09 12.75
N GLU A 295 9.91 16.18 12.50
CA GLU A 295 9.95 17.36 13.35
C GLU A 295 8.61 18.09 13.43
N GLU A 296 7.81 18.02 12.38
CA GLU A 296 6.53 18.74 12.25
C GLU A 296 5.34 17.95 12.80
N VAL A 297 5.51 16.66 13.17
CA VAL A 297 4.44 15.81 13.70
C VAL A 297 3.75 16.42 14.94
N PRO A 298 4.45 16.94 15.96
CA PRO A 298 3.80 17.56 17.12
C PRO A 298 2.96 18.80 16.75
N ASP A 299 3.47 19.66 15.88
CA ASP A 299 2.76 20.87 15.44
C ASP A 299 1.53 20.52 14.62
N ALA A 300 1.61 19.49 13.77
CA ALA A 300 0.47 18.99 13.02
C ALA A 300 -0.61 18.42 13.96
N LEU A 301 -0.23 17.69 15.01
CA LEU A 301 -1.17 17.20 16.02
C LEU A 301 -1.84 18.33 16.80
N ASP A 302 -1.13 19.42 17.08
CA ASP A 302 -1.71 20.62 17.69
C ASP A 302 -2.80 21.25 16.80
N LYS A 303 -2.57 21.32 15.47
CA LYS A 303 -3.60 21.78 14.52
C LYS A 303 -4.84 20.90 14.55
N PHE A 304 -4.69 19.58 14.57
CA PHE A 304 -5.84 18.67 14.67
C PHE A 304 -6.52 18.73 16.04
N ALA A 305 -5.78 18.95 17.12
CA ALA A 305 -6.36 19.16 18.45
C ALA A 305 -7.24 20.41 18.51
N LYS A 306 -6.83 21.51 17.86
CA LYS A 306 -7.64 22.71 17.71
C LYS A 306 -8.92 22.44 16.93
N ILE A 307 -8.84 21.71 15.82
CA ILE A 307 -10.03 21.27 15.05
C ILE A 307 -10.95 20.41 15.93
N ALA A 308 -10.40 19.45 16.68
CA ALA A 308 -11.15 18.60 17.61
C ALA A 308 -11.87 19.42 18.69
N SER A 309 -11.30 20.53 19.13
CA SER A 309 -11.91 21.47 20.08
C SER A 309 -13.00 22.38 19.48
N GLY A 310 -13.20 22.33 18.16
CA GLY A 310 -14.24 23.07 17.43
C GLY A 310 -13.74 24.27 16.63
N GLU A 311 -12.43 24.51 16.56
CA GLU A 311 -11.89 25.55 15.67
C GLU A 311 -12.09 25.17 14.18
N PRO A 312 -12.42 26.13 13.30
CA PRO A 312 -12.50 25.88 11.87
C PRO A 312 -11.17 25.33 11.29
N TRP A 313 -11.24 24.31 10.44
CA TRP A 313 -10.05 23.67 9.86
C TRP A 313 -9.20 24.64 9.02
N ASP A 314 -9.84 25.63 8.40
CA ASP A 314 -9.22 26.66 7.57
C ASP A 314 -8.65 27.83 8.39
N SER A 315 -8.85 27.85 9.72
CA SER A 315 -8.22 28.83 10.63
C SER A 315 -7.00 28.31 11.38
N VAL A 316 -6.76 26.99 11.39
CA VAL A 316 -5.64 26.38 12.14
C VAL A 316 -4.33 26.30 11.34
N GLY A 317 -4.26 26.97 10.19
CA GLY A 317 -3.04 27.07 9.38
C GLY A 317 -2.79 25.86 8.46
N PHE A 318 -3.84 25.18 8.03
CA PHE A 318 -3.79 24.37 6.80
C PHE A 318 -4.00 25.29 5.59
N PRO A 319 -3.26 25.09 4.48
CA PRO A 319 -3.51 25.84 3.26
C PRO A 319 -4.90 25.48 2.73
N THR A 320 -5.64 26.49 2.27
CA THR A 320 -6.97 26.30 1.67
C THR A 320 -6.87 25.74 0.25
N GLU A 321 -5.83 26.13 -0.49
CA GLU A 321 -5.43 25.49 -1.74
C GLU A 321 -4.82 24.12 -1.44
N ARG A 322 -5.23 23.08 -2.19
CA ARG A 322 -4.79 21.68 -1.98
C ARG A 322 -5.03 21.14 -0.56
N ALA A 323 -5.99 21.70 0.18
CA ALA A 323 -6.31 21.29 1.55
C ALA A 323 -6.50 19.77 1.71
N LEU A 324 -7.19 19.14 0.76
CA LEU A 324 -7.41 17.69 0.75
C LEU A 324 -6.09 16.91 0.76
N GLU A 325 -5.16 17.27 -0.13
CA GLU A 325 -3.85 16.63 -0.24
C GLU A 325 -3.03 16.82 1.03
N VAL A 326 -2.95 18.07 1.50
CA VAL A 326 -2.13 18.42 2.65
C VAL A 326 -2.66 17.77 3.91
N MET A 327 -3.97 17.82 4.16
CA MET A 327 -4.53 17.20 5.37
C MET A 327 -4.39 15.68 5.34
N TYR A 328 -4.60 15.04 4.19
CA TYR A 328 -4.50 13.58 4.08
C TYR A 328 -3.03 13.14 4.22
N GLY A 329 -2.12 13.76 3.49
CA GLY A 329 -0.68 13.49 3.60
C GLY A 329 -0.16 13.71 5.03
N THR A 330 -0.60 14.79 5.69
CA THR A 330 -0.24 15.08 7.09
C THR A 330 -0.69 13.96 8.03
N VAL A 331 -1.94 13.48 7.91
CA VAL A 331 -2.40 12.37 8.76
C VAL A 331 -1.70 11.06 8.41
N HIS A 332 -1.38 10.81 7.15
CA HIS A 332 -0.57 9.65 6.76
C HIS A 332 0.79 9.68 7.45
N ASP A 333 1.49 10.80 7.43
CA ASP A 333 2.79 10.95 8.10
C ASP A 333 2.68 10.77 9.62
N ILE A 334 1.66 11.38 10.26
CA ILE A 334 1.38 11.17 11.69
C ILE A 334 1.15 9.68 11.95
N ARG A 335 0.28 9.02 11.20
CA ARG A 335 -0.02 7.59 11.38
C ARG A 335 1.24 6.74 11.17
N THR A 336 2.03 7.02 10.14
CA THR A 336 3.27 6.32 9.85
C THR A 336 4.30 6.47 10.98
N TYR A 337 4.42 7.65 11.60
CA TYR A 337 5.27 7.85 12.78
C TYR A 337 4.99 6.86 13.90
N TYR A 338 3.71 6.60 14.15
CA TYR A 338 3.26 5.65 15.18
C TYR A 338 3.34 4.19 14.72
N GLU A 339 2.90 3.87 13.50
CA GLU A 339 2.88 2.48 13.02
C GLU A 339 4.28 1.90 12.80
N GLU A 340 5.23 2.69 12.27
CA GLU A 340 6.62 2.25 12.13
C GLU A 340 7.25 1.98 13.51
N LEU A 341 6.96 2.86 14.47
CA LEU A 341 7.40 2.66 15.84
C LEU A 341 6.81 1.38 16.44
N ALA A 342 5.52 1.13 16.21
CA ALA A 342 4.85 -0.08 16.68
C ALA A 342 5.48 -1.35 16.11
N CYS A 343 5.80 -1.38 14.81
CA CYS A 343 6.51 -2.50 14.17
C CYS A 343 7.90 -2.78 14.77
N GLU A 344 8.55 -1.74 15.29
CA GLU A 344 9.90 -1.79 15.82
C GLU A 344 9.96 -2.01 17.33
N LEU A 345 8.90 -1.69 18.06
CA LEU A 345 8.78 -1.89 19.52
C LEU A 345 7.95 -3.11 19.90
N ALA A 346 7.14 -3.68 19.00
CA ALA A 346 6.33 -4.84 19.31
C ALA A 346 7.20 -6.07 19.62
N ASP A 347 6.91 -6.71 20.75
CA ASP A 347 7.50 -8.00 21.13
C ASP A 347 6.83 -9.20 20.44
N THR A 348 5.70 -8.97 19.77
CA THR A 348 4.89 -9.98 19.07
C THR A 348 4.91 -9.77 17.55
N PRO A 349 4.65 -10.84 16.75
CA PRO A 349 4.45 -10.68 15.31
C PRO A 349 3.35 -9.67 15.01
N ILE A 350 3.58 -8.82 13.99
CA ILE A 350 2.60 -7.85 13.53
C ILE A 350 1.49 -8.58 12.78
N GLY A 351 0.33 -8.69 13.41
CA GLY A 351 -0.89 -9.18 12.77
C GLY A 351 -1.48 -8.15 11.79
N PRO A 352 -2.30 -8.60 10.83
CA PRO A 352 -3.20 -7.76 10.05
C PRO A 352 -3.83 -6.61 10.84
N TRP A 353 -3.68 -5.38 10.36
CA TRP A 353 -4.27 -4.16 10.94
C TRP A 353 -3.88 -3.85 12.40
N ALA A 354 -3.01 -4.64 13.04
CA ALA A 354 -2.77 -4.52 14.48
C ALA A 354 -2.09 -3.19 14.86
N THR A 355 -1.23 -2.64 14.00
CA THR A 355 -0.61 -1.31 14.22
C THR A 355 -1.61 -0.17 14.04
N GLU A 356 -2.56 -0.32 13.11
CA GLU A 356 -3.64 0.64 12.88
C GLU A 356 -4.63 0.65 14.04
N GLU A 357 -4.98 -0.53 14.56
CA GLU A 357 -5.78 -0.68 15.77
C GLU A 357 -5.11 -0.03 16.97
N TRP A 358 -3.85 -0.37 17.21
CA TRP A 358 -3.09 0.25 18.28
C TRP A 358 -3.05 1.78 18.15
N PHE A 359 -2.80 2.32 16.94
CA PHE A 359 -2.79 3.75 16.70
C PHE A 359 -4.12 4.42 17.10
N TYR A 360 -5.25 3.99 16.53
CA TYR A 360 -6.52 4.66 16.80
C TYR A 360 -7.09 4.39 18.20
N ASP A 361 -6.86 3.18 18.74
CA ASP A 361 -7.54 2.75 19.95
C ASP A 361 -6.73 3.06 21.22
N GLN A 362 -5.40 3.15 21.14
CA GLN A 362 -4.53 3.32 22.31
C GLN A 362 -3.84 4.69 22.37
N THR A 363 -3.52 5.31 21.23
CA THR A 363 -2.70 6.54 21.21
C THR A 363 -3.54 7.80 21.36
N LYS A 364 -2.95 8.85 21.95
CA LYS A 364 -3.59 10.18 21.99
C LYS A 364 -3.66 10.82 20.62
N ALA A 365 -2.64 10.62 19.77
CA ALA A 365 -2.66 11.09 18.39
C ALA A 365 -3.85 10.52 17.59
N GLY A 366 -4.03 9.19 17.60
CA GLY A 366 -5.13 8.54 16.88
C GLY A 366 -6.50 9.03 17.35
N GLN A 367 -6.70 9.17 18.67
CA GLN A 367 -7.93 9.72 19.25
C GLN A 367 -8.18 11.16 18.80
N THR A 368 -7.16 12.02 18.79
CA THR A 368 -7.27 13.41 18.33
C THR A 368 -7.66 13.52 16.86
N ILE A 369 -7.10 12.67 15.99
CA ILE A 369 -7.48 12.64 14.57
C ILE A 369 -8.95 12.24 14.40
N LEU A 370 -9.43 11.24 15.13
CA LEU A 370 -10.84 10.82 15.08
C LEU A 370 -11.77 11.92 15.60
N GLU A 371 -11.38 12.62 16.68
CA GLU A 371 -12.11 13.76 17.21
C GLU A 371 -12.18 14.92 16.22
N ALA A 372 -11.06 15.27 15.57
CA ALA A 372 -11.01 16.30 14.52
C ALA A 372 -11.91 15.93 13.34
N ARG A 373 -11.85 14.67 12.88
CA ARG A 373 -12.74 14.14 11.84
C ARG A 373 -14.21 14.29 12.22
N ARG A 374 -14.58 13.94 13.44
CA ARG A 374 -15.95 14.09 13.96
C ARG A 374 -16.37 15.55 14.03
N ALA A 375 -15.50 16.45 14.50
CA ALA A 375 -15.76 17.88 14.58
C ALA A 375 -16.04 18.46 13.19
N MET A 376 -15.20 18.17 12.19
CA MET A 376 -15.39 18.59 10.79
C MET A 376 -16.70 18.06 10.20
N ARG A 377 -17.01 16.78 10.42
CA ARG A 377 -18.28 16.17 9.98
C ARG A 377 -19.48 16.88 10.61
N ASN A 378 -19.46 17.15 11.91
CA ASN A 378 -20.54 17.81 12.63
C ASN A 378 -20.72 19.27 12.19
N ALA A 379 -19.61 19.94 11.85
CA ALA A 379 -19.59 21.27 11.25
C ALA A 379 -20.03 21.29 9.77
N LYS A 380 -20.39 20.14 9.18
CA LYS A 380 -20.81 19.98 7.78
C LYS A 380 -19.74 20.44 6.77
N VAL A 381 -18.47 20.27 7.12
CA VAL A 381 -17.37 20.41 6.16
C VAL A 381 -17.56 19.37 5.04
N ASP A 382 -17.15 19.73 3.82
CA ASP A 382 -17.21 18.85 2.66
C ASP A 382 -16.60 17.47 2.97
N ASN A 383 -17.28 16.39 2.56
CA ASN A 383 -16.88 15.03 2.87
C ASN A 383 -15.46 14.71 2.38
N SER A 384 -15.06 15.27 1.24
CA SER A 384 -13.73 15.05 0.68
C SER A 384 -12.60 15.60 1.55
N LEU A 385 -12.86 16.53 2.49
CA LEU A 385 -11.81 17.09 3.35
C LEU A 385 -11.60 16.31 4.64
N TRP A 386 -12.60 15.58 5.14
CA TRP A 386 -12.47 14.83 6.40
C TRP A 386 -12.53 13.31 6.23
N PHE A 387 -13.02 12.80 5.10
CA PHE A 387 -13.21 11.36 4.91
C PHE A 387 -11.89 10.57 5.03
N GLY A 388 -10.83 11.03 4.37
CA GLY A 388 -9.51 10.38 4.38
C GLY A 388 -8.60 10.81 5.53
N LEU A 389 -9.12 11.48 6.57
CA LEU A 389 -8.36 11.67 7.81
C LEU A 389 -8.26 10.36 8.62
N ALA A 390 -9.12 9.38 8.36
CA ALA A 390 -8.97 8.07 8.99
C ALA A 390 -9.60 6.99 8.11
N THR A 391 -9.21 5.74 8.35
CA THR A 391 -9.77 4.58 7.63
C THR A 391 -11.30 4.62 7.65
N ALA A 392 -11.92 4.28 6.51
CA ALA A 392 -13.37 4.29 6.42
C ALA A 392 -13.97 3.33 7.45
N GLY A 393 -14.94 3.81 8.23
CA GLY A 393 -15.57 3.05 9.33
C GLY A 393 -15.02 3.34 10.72
N ARG A 394 -13.82 3.94 10.86
CA ARG A 394 -13.31 4.47 12.14
C ARG A 394 -14.09 5.72 12.56
N GLU A 395 -14.45 5.82 13.83
CA GLU A 395 -15.22 6.95 14.38
C GLU A 395 -14.67 7.50 15.69
#